data_AF-A0A662IS97-F1
#
_entry.id   AF-A0A662IS97-F1
#
_cell.length_a   1.000
_cell.length_b   1.000
_cell.length_c   1.000
_cell.angle_alpha   90.00
_cell.angle_beta   90.00
_cell.angle_gamma   90.00
#
_symmetry.space_group_name_H-M   'P 1'
#
loop_
_entity.id
_entity.type
_entity.pdbx_description
1 polymer ?
#
loop_
_entity_poly.entity_id
_entity_poly.type
_entity_poly.pdbx_seq_one_letter_code
_entity_poly.pdbx_strand_id
1 'polypeptide(L)'
;MLRGLGFLAGLSPGLSQGILDTVKELLDQFFNILQGSLVHFLTRLLELVIVVARASYIAIGLIGLILWLSHISPYRGRGMVAGAILMAVISEAAARLLLP
;
A
#
# COMPACT_ATOMS: atom_id res chain seq x y z
N MET A 1 -64.78 1.77 -14.99
CA MET A 1 -63.73 2.54 -14.27
C MET A 1 -62.63 1.66 -13.64
N LEU A 2 -62.21 0.54 -14.28
CA LEU A 2 -61.24 -0.42 -13.70
C LEU A 2 -59.97 -0.64 -14.57
N ARG A 3 -59.74 0.21 -15.58
CA ARG A 3 -58.63 0.06 -16.53
C ARG A 3 -57.35 0.83 -16.15
N GLY A 4 -57.40 1.65 -15.09
CA GLY A 4 -56.28 2.49 -14.65
C GLY A 4 -55.36 1.88 -13.58
N LEU A 5 -55.84 0.86 -12.83
CA LEU A 5 -55.08 0.26 -11.72
C LEU A 5 -54.03 -0.77 -12.19
N GLY A 6 -54.18 -1.37 -13.37
CA GLY A 6 -53.20 -2.31 -13.93
C GLY A 6 -51.92 -1.64 -14.45
N PHE A 7 -51.99 -0.35 -14.83
CA PHE A 7 -50.84 0.40 -15.33
C PHE A 7 -49.87 0.79 -14.20
N LEU A 8 -50.39 1.12 -13.02
CA LEU A 8 -49.57 1.44 -11.84
C LEU A 8 -48.91 0.20 -11.22
N ALA A 9 -49.55 -0.98 -11.33
CA ALA A 9 -49.00 -2.25 -10.85
C ALA A 9 -47.77 -2.74 -11.66
N GLY A 10 -47.66 -2.36 -12.94
CA GLY A 10 -46.50 -2.65 -13.80
C GLY A 10 -45.36 -1.63 -13.69
N LEU A 11 -45.60 -0.47 -13.09
CA LEU A 11 -44.61 0.61 -12.94
C LEU A 11 -43.77 0.49 -11.66
N SER A 12 -44.32 -0.08 -10.57
CA SER A 12 -43.59 -0.24 -9.30
C SER A 12 -42.39 -1.21 -9.38
N PRO A 13 -42.45 -2.34 -10.13
CA PRO A 13 -41.31 -3.24 -10.27
C PRO A 13 -40.16 -2.58 -11.06
N GLY A 14 -40.48 -1.86 -12.13
CA GLY A 14 -39.49 -1.18 -12.97
C GLY A 14 -38.80 0.00 -12.29
N LEU A 15 -39.56 0.80 -11.51
CA LEU A 15 -38.98 1.87 -10.68
C LEU A 15 -38.14 1.31 -9.53
N SER A 16 -38.61 0.24 -8.88
CA SER A 16 -37.84 -0.41 -7.81
C SER A 16 -36.55 -1.02 -8.34
N GLN A 17 -36.57 -1.68 -9.49
CA GLN A 17 -35.34 -2.19 -10.12
C GLN A 17 -34.40 -1.07 -10.55
N GLY A 18 -34.90 0.01 -11.17
CA GLY A 18 -34.05 1.16 -11.53
C GLY A 18 -33.40 1.85 -10.32
N ILE A 19 -34.10 1.96 -9.19
CA ILE A 19 -33.54 2.47 -7.94
C ILE A 19 -32.49 1.49 -7.38
N LEU A 20 -32.77 0.19 -7.38
CA LEU A 20 -31.83 -0.83 -6.92
C LEU A 20 -30.55 -0.87 -7.76
N ASP A 21 -30.66 -0.70 -9.07
CA ASP A 21 -29.53 -0.69 -9.98
C ASP A 21 -28.69 0.58 -9.79
N THR A 22 -29.33 1.73 -9.63
CA THR A 22 -28.64 2.99 -9.29
C THR A 22 -27.91 2.88 -7.94
N VAL A 23 -28.54 2.26 -6.93
CA VAL A 23 -27.92 2.06 -5.60
C VAL A 23 -26.72 1.13 -5.70
N LYS A 24 -26.81 0.03 -6.47
CA LYS A 24 -25.69 -0.88 -6.69
C LYS A 24 -24.53 -0.19 -7.39
N GLU A 25 -24.81 0.59 -8.43
CA GLU A 25 -23.80 1.31 -9.20
C GLU A 25 -23.06 2.34 -8.35
N LEU A 26 -23.78 3.07 -7.48
CA LEU A 26 -23.17 3.95 -6.49
C LEU A 26 -22.33 3.17 -5.46
N LEU A 27 -22.83 2.03 -4.96
CA LEU A 27 -22.09 1.20 -4.02
C LEU A 27 -20.78 0.69 -4.63
N ASP A 28 -20.84 0.15 -5.85
CA ASP A 28 -19.67 -0.35 -6.57
C ASP A 28 -18.67 0.78 -6.86
N GLN A 29 -19.15 1.99 -7.18
CA GLN A 29 -18.29 3.15 -7.33
C GLN A 29 -17.62 3.55 -6.01
N PHE A 30 -18.34 3.53 -4.89
CA PHE A 30 -17.78 3.77 -3.56
C PHE A 30 -16.74 2.71 -3.17
N PHE A 31 -17.02 1.43 -3.41
CA PHE A 31 -16.08 0.34 -3.16
C PHE A 31 -14.84 0.46 -4.05
N ASN A 32 -14.99 0.81 -5.32
CA ASN A 32 -13.86 1.04 -6.22
C ASN A 32 -13.00 2.24 -5.79
N ILE A 33 -13.61 3.33 -5.32
CA ILE A 33 -12.88 4.49 -4.80
C ILE A 33 -12.14 4.13 -3.51
N LEU A 34 -12.80 3.40 -2.59
CA LEU A 34 -12.18 2.94 -1.35
C LEU A 34 -11.04 1.97 -1.62
N GLN A 35 -11.24 0.98 -2.49
CA GLN A 35 -10.23 0.01 -2.86
C GLN A 35 -9.05 0.67 -3.58
N GLY A 36 -9.32 1.56 -4.55
CA GLY A 36 -8.29 2.33 -5.23
C GLY A 36 -7.49 3.20 -4.27
N SER A 37 -8.16 3.85 -3.32
CA SER A 37 -7.51 4.67 -2.29
C SER A 37 -6.70 3.85 -1.30
N LEU A 38 -7.20 2.69 -0.87
CA LEU A 38 -6.51 1.77 0.04
C LEU A 38 -5.26 1.19 -0.61
N VAL A 39 -5.36 0.72 -1.85
CA VAL A 39 -4.20 0.22 -2.61
C VAL A 39 -3.19 1.33 -2.81
N HIS A 40 -3.62 2.52 -3.24
CA HIS A 40 -2.73 3.66 -3.41
C HIS A 40 -2.02 4.05 -2.11
N PHE A 41 -2.76 4.08 -1.00
CA PHE A 41 -2.21 4.37 0.32
C PHE A 41 -1.18 3.31 0.75
N LEU A 42 -1.49 2.02 0.52
CA LEU A 42 -0.60 0.92 0.87
C LEU A 42 0.70 0.97 0.05
N THR A 43 0.60 1.25 -1.26
CA THR A 43 1.77 1.46 -2.12
C THR A 43 2.61 2.64 -1.65
N ARG A 44 1.98 3.78 -1.34
CA ARG A 44 2.67 4.99 -0.86
C ARG A 44 3.38 4.74 0.48
N LEU A 45 2.74 3.99 1.38
CA LEU A 45 3.31 3.62 2.67
C LEU A 45 4.50 2.69 2.49
N LEU A 46 4.39 1.71 1.59
CA LEU A 46 5.48 0.78 1.27
C LEU A 46 6.70 1.51 0.68
N GLU A 47 6.47 2.46 -0.24
CA GLU A 47 7.52 3.35 -0.76
C GLU A 47 8.23 4.11 0.38
N LEU A 48 7.47 4.70 1.31
CA LEU A 48 8.04 5.40 2.45
C LEU A 48 8.90 4.48 3.32
N VAL A 49 8.42 3.27 3.61
CA VAL A 49 9.18 2.27 4.39
C VAL A 49 10.48 1.90 3.67
N ILE A 50 10.44 1.69 2.36
CA ILE A 50 11.65 1.40 1.57
C ILE A 50 12.63 2.57 1.62
N VAL A 51 12.18 3.82 1.49
CA VAL A 51 13.03 5.02 1.58
C VAL A 51 13.69 5.13 2.96
N VAL A 52 12.92 4.91 4.03
CA VAL A 52 13.44 4.95 5.40
C VAL A 52 14.43 3.82 5.66
N ALA A 53 14.14 2.60 5.18
CA ALA A 53 15.07 1.48 5.23
C ALA A 53 16.37 1.80 4.47
N ARG A 54 16.26 2.49 3.33
CA ARG A 54 17.40 2.94 2.53
C ARG A 54 18.31 3.88 3.30
N ALA A 55 17.72 4.87 3.97
CA ALA A 55 18.46 5.81 4.80
C ALA A 55 19.13 5.13 6.02
N SER A 56 18.43 4.19 6.66
CA SER A 56 18.91 3.55 7.89
C SER A 56 20.11 2.63 7.66
N TYR A 57 20.10 1.79 6.63
CA TYR A 57 21.25 0.91 6.38
C TYR A 57 22.49 1.71 5.96
N ILE A 58 22.33 2.84 5.27
CA ILE A 58 23.44 3.74 4.92
C ILE A 58 24.03 4.33 6.20
N ALA A 59 23.19 4.86 7.09
CA ALA A 59 23.63 5.43 8.35
C ALA A 59 24.34 4.41 9.25
N ILE A 60 23.73 3.22 9.44
CA ILE A 60 24.30 2.13 10.25
C ILE A 60 25.60 1.62 9.62
N GLY A 61 25.64 1.51 8.29
CA GLY A 61 26.83 1.12 7.54
C GLY A 61 27.97 2.10 7.79
N LEU A 62 27.72 3.41 7.64
CA LEU A 62 28.71 4.46 7.90
C LEU A 62 29.19 4.47 9.35
N ILE A 63 28.28 4.38 10.32
CA ILE A 63 28.64 4.31 11.75
C ILE A 63 29.49 3.07 12.04
N GLY A 64 29.12 1.91 11.48
CA GLY A 64 29.89 0.69 11.60
C GLY A 64 31.28 0.81 10.98
N LEU A 65 31.39 1.47 9.83
CA LEU A 65 32.65 1.69 9.11
C LEU A 65 33.58 2.64 9.89
N ILE A 66 33.02 3.72 10.46
CA ILE A 66 33.76 4.64 11.34
C ILE A 66 34.24 3.90 12.60
N LEU A 67 33.37 3.14 13.27
CA LEU A 67 33.74 2.36 14.46
C LEU A 67 34.81 1.30 14.16
N TRP A 68 34.79 0.73 12.95
CA TRP A 68 35.78 -0.23 12.51
C TRP A 68 37.13 0.42 12.20
N LEU A 69 37.14 1.55 11.49
CA LEU A 69 38.36 2.29 11.13
C LEU A 69 39.02 2.96 12.34
N SER A 70 38.22 3.56 13.23
CA SER A 70 38.72 4.28 14.40
C SER A 70 39.27 3.37 15.51
N HIS A 71 39.21 2.04 15.36
CA HIS A 71 39.71 1.05 16.33
C HIS A 71 39.14 1.17 17.76
N ILE A 72 38.11 2.01 17.99
CA ILE A 72 37.47 2.20 19.31
C ILE A 72 36.77 0.91 19.75
N SER A 73 36.04 0.24 18.85
CA SER A 73 35.50 -1.10 19.10
C SER A 73 35.35 -1.89 17.79
N PRO A 74 36.46 -2.41 17.23
CA PRO A 74 36.47 -3.00 15.90
C PRO A 74 35.61 -4.26 15.77
N TYR A 75 35.41 -5.00 16.87
CA TYR A 75 34.54 -6.20 16.88
C TYR A 75 33.06 -5.85 16.67
N ARG A 76 32.58 -4.75 17.29
CA ARG A 76 31.21 -4.24 17.09
C ARG A 76 31.05 -3.55 15.74
N GLY A 77 32.07 -2.81 15.30
CA GLY A 77 32.07 -2.15 13.98
C GLY A 77 31.91 -3.13 12.82
N ARG A 78 32.67 -4.24 12.81
CA ARG A 78 32.55 -5.29 11.78
C ARG A 78 31.15 -5.91 11.73
N GLY A 79 30.54 -6.16 12.89
CA GLY A 79 29.17 -6.68 12.98
C GLY A 79 28.14 -5.70 12.42
N MET A 80 28.30 -4.39 12.69
CA MET A 80 27.41 -3.36 12.15
C MET A 80 27.56 -3.19 10.64
N VAL A 81 28.79 -3.25 10.11
CA VAL A 81 29.04 -3.21 8.65
C VAL A 81 28.43 -4.43 7.96
N ALA A 82 28.65 -5.63 8.50
CA ALA A 82 28.06 -6.85 7.95
C ALA A 82 26.52 -6.79 7.96
N GLY A 83 25.92 -6.35 9.07
CA GLY A 83 24.48 -6.16 9.18
C GLY A 83 23.93 -5.11 8.20
N ALA A 84 24.66 -4.01 8.01
CA ALA A 84 24.28 -2.97 7.05
C ALA A 84 24.35 -3.46 5.60
N ILE A 85 25.38 -4.23 5.23
CA ILE A 85 25.49 -4.83 3.90
C ILE A 85 24.34 -5.81 3.66
N LEU A 86 24.04 -6.66 4.65
CA LEU A 86 22.96 -7.65 4.55
C LEU A 86 21.60 -6.95 4.41
N MET A 87 21.35 -5.91 5.20
CA MET A 87 20.15 -5.07 5.07
C MET A 87 20.07 -4.31 3.74
N ALA A 88 21.20 -3.86 3.19
CA ALA A 88 21.24 -3.20 1.89
C ALA A 88 20.81 -4.15 0.76
N VAL A 89 21.32 -5.39 0.79
CA VAL A 89 20.94 -6.42 -0.20
C VAL A 89 19.45 -6.76 -0.08
N ILE A 90 18.94 -6.97 1.14
CA ILE A 90 17.53 -7.28 1.37
C ILE A 90 16.63 -6.11 0.95
N SER A 91 16.98 -4.87 1.33
CA SER A 91 16.18 -3.69 0.99
C SER A 91 16.17 -3.42 -0.51
N GLU A 92 17.29 -3.62 -1.19
CA GLU A 92 17.38 -3.45 -2.64
C GLU A 92 16.61 -4.56 -3.38
N ALA A 93 16.69 -5.81 -2.91
CA ALA A 93 15.90 -6.92 -3.45
C ALA A 93 14.40 -6.70 -3.23
N ALA A 94 13.99 -6.25 -2.04
CA ALA A 94 12.60 -5.93 -1.72
C ALA A 94 12.10 -4.75 -2.56
N ALA A 95 12.91 -3.70 -2.74
CA ALA A 95 12.55 -2.57 -3.58
C ALA A 95 12.33 -2.99 -5.04
N ARG A 96 13.22 -3.81 -5.61
CA ARG A 96 13.09 -4.33 -6.99
C ARG A 96 11.91 -5.28 -7.18
N LEU A 97 11.54 -6.02 -6.15
CA LEU A 97 10.42 -6.97 -6.21
C LEU A 97 9.06 -6.30 -6.00
N LEU A 98 9.00 -5.28 -5.14
CA LEU A 98 7.75 -4.63 -4.71
C LEU A 98 7.42 -3.37 -5.54
N LEU A 99 8.41 -2.76 -6.19
CA LEU A 99 8.25 -1.62 -7.10
C LEU A 99 8.80 -2.00 -8.48
N PRO A 100 8.07 -2.84 -9.27
CA PRO A 100 8.46 -3.15 -10.64
C PRO A 100 8.49 -1.91 -11.55
#